data_AF-A0A151K1J1-F1
#
_entry.id   AF-A0A151K1J1-F1
#
_cell.length_a   1.000
_cell.length_b   1.000
_cell.length_c   1.000
_cell.angle_alpha   90.00
_cell.angle_beta   90.00
_cell.angle_gamma   90.00
#
_symmetry.space_group_name_H-M   'P 1'
#
loop_
_entity.id
_entity.type
_entity.pdbx_description
1 polymer ?
#
loop_
_entity_poly.entity_id
_entity_poly.type
_entity_poly.pdbx_seq_one_letter_code
_entity_poly.pdbx_strand_id
1 'polypeptide(L)' 'VFQINNDPNILPNVKLVMRWSDTRGETIEATRAMLDMICDGVVAFFGPEGTCFVEATVSESRNIPMMSYVSKS' A
#
# COMPACT_ATOMS: atom_id res chain seq x y z
N VAL A 1 2.18 2.74 13.06
CA VAL A 1 1.56 4.05 12.73
C VAL A 1 1.42 4.95 13.94
N PHE A 2 0.81 4.51 15.05
CA PHE A 2 0.67 5.34 16.26
C PHE A 2 1.99 5.92 16.79
N GLN A 3 3.04 5.10 16.87
CA GLN A 3 4.37 5.58 17.30
C GLN A 3 4.92 6.67 16.37
N ILE A 4 4.76 6.51 15.05
CA ILE A 4 5.24 7.47 14.05
C ILE A 4 4.45 8.79 14.16
N ASN A 5 3.12 8.72 14.19
CA ASN A 5 2.27 9.91 14.24
C ASN A 5 2.36 10.71 15.55
N ASN A 6 2.93 10.13 16.62
CA ASN A 6 3.12 10.80 17.91
C ASN A 6 4.55 11.27 18.15
N ASP A 7 5.48 10.95 17.25
CA ASP A 7 6.85 11.47 17.34
C ASP A 7 6.92 12.82 16.62
N PRO A 8 7.14 13.94 17.33
CA PRO A 8 7.21 15.25 16.71
C PRO A 8 8.43 15.42 15.78
N ASN A 9 9.40 14.51 15.80
CA ASN A 9 10.59 14.56 14.94
C ASN A 9 10.39 13.80 13.62
N ILE A 10 9.36 12.96 13.51
CA ILE A 10 9.08 12.17 12.32
C ILE A 10 7.80 12.69 11.69
N LEU A 11 7.89 13.23 10.46
CA LEU A 11 6.74 13.76 9.73
C LEU A 11 5.94 14.82 10.53
N PRO A 12 6.56 15.90 11.03
CA PRO A 12 5.95 16.83 12.00
C PRO A 12 4.62 17.46 11.56
N ASN A 13 4.38 17.58 10.25
CA ASN A 13 3.20 18.22 9.68
C ASN A 13 2.32 17.24 8.88
N VAL A 14 2.58 15.94 8.98
CA VAL A 14 1.88 14.91 8.20
C VAL A 14 1.47 13.79 9.14
N LYS A 15 0.22 13.35 9.05
CA LYS A 15 -0.24 12.15 9.75
C LYS A 15 -0.42 11.02 8.76
N LEU A 16 0.20 9.89 9.05
CA LEU A 16 -0.04 8.66 8.32
C LEU A 16 -1.43 8.13 8.67
N VAL A 17 -2.28 7.96 7.66
CA VAL A 17 -3.60 7.35 7.79
C VAL A 17 -3.60 6.07 6.97
N MET A 18 -3.85 4.94 7.62
CA MET A 18 -3.85 3.65 6.93
C MET A 18 -5.21 3.38 6.32
N ARG A 19 -5.21 3.06 5.03
CA ARG A 19 -6.32 2.43 4.33
C ARG A 19 -5.93 0.96 4.07
N TRP A 20 -6.79 0.03 4.47
CA TRP A 20 -6.55 -1.41 4.30
C TRP A 20 -7.78 -2.09 3.71
N SER A 21 -7.57 -3.18 2.99
CA SER A 21 -8.60 -4.07 2.47
C SER A 21 -8.12 -5.50 2.61
N ASP A 22 -9.00 -6.42 3.00
CA ASP A 22 -8.70 -7.85 3.00
C ASP A 22 -8.83 -8.40 1.58
N THR A 23 -7.72 -8.89 1.04
CA THR A 23 -7.62 -9.44 -0.32
C THR A 23 -7.69 -10.96 -0.33
N ARG A 24 -7.59 -11.60 0.85
CA ARG A 24 -7.51 -13.06 1.03
C ARG A 24 -6.35 -13.72 0.25
N GLY A 25 -5.37 -12.93 -0.19
CA GLY A 25 -4.25 -13.40 -1.03
C GLY A 25 -4.60 -13.60 -2.51
N GLU A 26 -5.82 -13.23 -2.94
CA GLU A 26 -6.28 -13.38 -4.32
C GLU A 26 -5.88 -12.17 -5.18
N THR A 27 -5.22 -12.41 -6.33
CA THR A 27 -4.71 -11.36 -7.22
C THR A 27 -5.81 -10.41 -7.71
N ILE A 28 -6.96 -10.94 -8.12
CA ILE A 28 -8.05 -10.11 -8.66
C ILE A 28 -8.61 -9.18 -7.58
N GLU A 29 -8.79 -9.69 -6.36
CA GLU A 29 -9.27 -8.90 -5.22
C GLU A 29 -8.24 -7.88 -4.78
N ALA A 30 -6.95 -8.24 -4.75
CA ALA A 30 -5.84 -7.35 -4.44
C ALA A 30 -5.73 -6.20 -5.46
N THR A 31 -5.70 -6.53 -6.75
CA THR A 31 -5.66 -5.54 -7.83
C THR A 31 -6.87 -4.61 -7.78
N ARG A 32 -8.09 -5.15 -7.58
CA ARG A 32 -9.29 -4.32 -7.46
C ARG A 32 -9.21 -3.36 -6.28
N ALA A 33 -8.85 -3.86 -5.10
CA ALA A 33 -8.71 -3.04 -3.90
C ALA A 33 -7.65 -1.94 -4.07
N MET A 34 -6.53 -2.24 -4.74
CA MET A 34 -5.51 -1.24 -5.05
C MET A 34 -6.03 -0.15 -5.99
N LEU A 35 -6.76 -0.52 -7.05
CA LEU A 35 -7.35 0.47 -7.95
C LEU A 35 -8.32 1.40 -7.21
N ASP A 36 -9.15 0.85 -6.34
CA ASP A 36 -10.06 1.65 -5.49
C ASP A 36 -9.27 2.60 -4.57
N MET A 37 -8.19 2.12 -3.94
CA MET A 37 -7.33 2.95 -3.08
C MET A 37 -6.56 4.03 -3.85
N ILE A 38 -6.17 3.76 -5.10
CA ILE A 38 -5.58 4.78 -5.99
C ILE A 38 -6.59 5.90 -6.23
N CYS A 39 -7.85 5.55 -6.50
CA CYS A 39 -8.94 6.53 -6.64
C CYS A 39 -9.19 7.30 -5.34
N ASP A 40 -9.03 6.67 -4.18
CA ASP A 40 -9.10 7.30 -2.85
C ASP A 40 -7.88 8.22 -2.55
N GLY A 41 -6.87 8.23 -3.42
CA GLY A 41 -5.72 9.13 -3.32
C GLY A 41 -4.63 8.66 -2.39
N VAL A 42 -4.43 7.34 -2.23
CA VAL A 42 -3.27 6.83 -1.47
C VAL A 42 -1.95 7.24 -2.13
N VAL A 43 -0.92 7.44 -1.30
CA VAL A 43 0.40 7.92 -1.75
C VAL A 43 1.46 6.84 -1.73
N ALA A 44 1.17 5.66 -1.16
CA ALA A 44 2.06 4.51 -1.10
C ALA A 44 1.26 3.24 -0.76
N PHE A 45 1.81 2.09 -1.16
CA PHE A 45 1.27 0.76 -0.83
C PHE A 45 2.24 -0.05 0.04
N PHE A 46 1.67 -0.86 0.93
CA PHE A 46 2.38 -1.91 1.66
C PHE A 46 1.77 -3.28 1.31
N GLY A 47 2.59 -4.24 0.90
CA GLY A 47 2.14 -5.55 0.41
C GLY A 47 2.07 -5.61 -1.13
N PRO A 48 1.13 -6.39 -1.71
CA PRO A 48 0.21 -7.32 -1.05
C PRO A 48 0.92 -8.59 -0.52
N GLU A 49 0.20 -9.41 0.26
CA GLU A 49 0.74 -10.61 0.94
C GLU A 49 0.99 -11.80 0.00
N GLY A 50 0.26 -11.88 -1.13
CA GLY A 50 0.26 -13.04 -2.05
C GLY A 50 1.01 -12.77 -3.34
N THR A 51 0.32 -12.29 -4.37
CA THR A 51 0.93 -11.94 -5.66
C THR A 51 1.44 -10.52 -5.60
N CYS A 52 2.75 -10.33 -5.78
CA CYS A 52 3.35 -8.99 -5.78
C CYS A 52 3.57 -8.44 -7.19
N PHE A 53 3.68 -9.31 -8.21
CA PHE A 53 4.09 -8.90 -9.55
C PHE A 53 3.08 -7.98 -10.25
N VAL A 54 1.80 -8.38 -10.28
CA VAL A 54 0.75 -7.60 -10.95
C VAL A 54 0.56 -6.26 -10.26
N GLU A 55 0.50 -6.27 -8.94
CA GLU A 55 0.31 -5.12 -8.08
C GLU A 55 1.51 -4.16 -8.12
N ALA A 56 2.74 -4.68 -8.23
CA ALA A 56 3.93 -3.88 -8.48
C ALA A 56 3.83 -3.14 -9.82
N THR A 57 3.44 -3.84 -10.89
CA THR A 57 3.26 -3.21 -12.21
C THR A 57 2.19 -2.13 -12.18
N VAL A 58 1.05 -2.37 -11.50
CA VAL A 58 0.01 -1.35 -11.34
C VAL A 58 0.56 -0.13 -10.59
N SER A 59 1.26 -0.34 -9.48
CA SER A 59 1.86 0.74 -8.70
C SER A 59 2.88 1.56 -9.51
N GLU A 60 3.78 0.89 -10.21
CA GLU A 60 4.77 1.51 -11.10
C GLU A 60 4.09 2.33 -12.20
N SER A 61 3.06 1.78 -12.84
CA SER A 61 2.33 2.46 -13.92
C SER A 61 1.65 3.76 -13.49
N ARG A 62 1.40 3.92 -12.18
CA ARG A 62 0.77 5.09 -11.58
C ARG A 62 1.77 6.00 -10.86
N ASN A 63 3.05 5.65 -10.87
CA ASN A 63 4.12 6.33 -10.14
C ASN A 63 3.81 6.41 -8.63
N ILE A 64 3.31 5.31 -8.06
CA ILE A 64 3.01 5.19 -6.63
C ILE A 64 3.98 4.16 -6.05
N PRO A 65 4.76 4.50 -5.00
CA PRO A 65 5.70 3.56 -4.40
C PRO A 65 4.96 2.40 -3.71
N MET A 66 5.50 1.19 -3.88
CA MET A 66 5.01 -0.02 -3.22
C MET A 66 6.16 -0.69 -2.45
N MET A 67 5.90 -1.04 -1.20
CA MET A 67 6.85 -1.75 -0.33
C MET A 67 6.27 -3.12 0.02
N SER A 68 6.85 -4.18 -0.56
CA SER A 68 6.50 -5.55 -0.18
C SER A 68 7.27 -6.00 1.07
N TYR A 69 6.57 -6.67 1.97
CA TYR A 69 7.15 -7.33 3.15
C TYR A 69 7.14 -8.86 3.04
N VAL A 70 6.56 -9.40 1.96
CA VAL A 70 6.53 -10.84 1.65
C VAL A 70 7.24 -11.06 0.33
N SER A 71 8.49 -11.51 0.38
CA SER A 71 9.19 -12.03 -0.81
C SER A 71 8.93 -13.52 -0.92
N LYS A 72 8.07 -13.95 -1.84
CA LYS A 72 8.19 -15.30 -2.39
C LYS A 72 8.98 -15.19 -3.69
N SER A 73 10.30 -15.31 -3.55
CA SER A 73 11.22 -15.58 -4.66
C SER A 73 10.98 -16.97 -5.23
#